data_AF-A0A937WVC4-F1
#
_entry.id   AF-A0A937WVC4-F1
#
_cell.length_a   1.000
_cell.length_b   1.000
_cell.length_c   1.000
_cell.angle_alpha   90.00
_cell.angle_beta   90.00
_cell.angle_gamma   90.00
#
_symmetry.space_group_name_H-M   'P 1'
#
loop_
_entity.id
_entity.type
_entity.pdbx_description
1 polymer ?
#
loop_
_entity_poly.entity_id
_entity_poly.type
_entity_poly.pdbx_seq_one_letter_code
_entity_poly.pdbx_strand_id
1 'polypeptide(L)'
;MSRTVSLIALYDACRHPLVPILSDISDTHLGWRPAPEARNIGEQMRHLIRVDLWYLRQMGFDPPSLDPGENASAEALRHALSTVQGYIRNLVASCNDQELTQA
;
A
#
# COMPACT_ATOMS: atom_id res chain seq x y z
N MET A 1 25.93 -0.13 -6.49
CA MET A 1 24.73 -0.31 -5.64
C MET A 1 23.73 -1.12 -6.46
N SER A 2 23.21 -2.23 -5.94
CA SER A 2 22.23 -3.04 -6.68
C SER A 2 20.93 -2.25 -6.91
N ARG A 3 20.23 -2.54 -8.01
CA ARG A 3 18.95 -1.88 -8.32
C ARG A 3 17.89 -2.24 -7.30
N THR A 4 17.85 -3.50 -6.87
CA THR A 4 16.99 -3.96 -5.77
C THR A 4 17.16 -3.09 -4.52
N VAL A 5 18.41 -2.80 -4.12
CA VAL A 5 18.69 -1.94 -2.95
C VAL A 5 18.16 -0.52 -3.14
N SER A 6 18.30 0.04 -4.35
CA SER A 6 17.83 1.39 -4.66
C SER A 6 16.30 1.48 -4.68
N LEU A 7 15.63 0.49 -5.24
CA LEU A 7 14.17 0.41 -5.30
C LEU A 7 13.55 0.21 -3.91
N ILE A 8 14.14 -0.65 -3.08
CA ILE A 8 13.70 -0.82 -1.69
C ILE A 8 13.86 0.49 -0.92
N ALA A 9 14.99 1.19 -1.08
CA ALA A 9 15.20 2.47 -0.41
C ALA A 9 14.17 3.53 -0.84
N LEU A 10 13.87 3.61 -2.15
CA LEU A 10 12.83 4.50 -2.67
C LEU A 10 11.45 4.14 -2.12
N TYR A 11 11.10 2.85 -2.14
CA TYR A 11 9.84 2.34 -1.64
C TYR A 11 9.66 2.60 -0.13
N ASP A 12 10.70 2.32 0.65
CA ASP A 12 10.75 2.60 2.08
C ASP A 12 10.61 4.12 2.35
N ALA A 13 11.26 4.97 1.55
CA ALA A 13 11.14 6.43 1.67
C ALA A 13 9.73 6.95 1.37
N CYS A 14 9.01 6.35 0.42
CA CYS A 14 7.63 6.72 0.12
C CYS A 14 6.64 6.27 1.19
N ARG A 15 6.81 5.06 1.76
CA ARG A 15 5.84 4.52 2.73
C ARG A 15 6.06 4.98 4.17
N HIS A 16 7.31 5.25 4.57
CA HIS A 16 7.65 5.56 5.95
C HIS A 16 6.87 6.76 6.51
N PRO A 17 6.68 7.88 5.77
CA PRO A 17 5.89 9.01 6.24
C PRO A 17 4.40 8.69 6.46
N LEU A 18 3.86 7.66 5.79
CA LEU A 18 2.45 7.29 5.94
C LEU A 18 2.15 6.65 7.29
N VAL A 19 3.10 5.91 7.87
CA VAL A 19 2.90 5.19 9.15
C VAL A 19 2.41 6.11 10.28
N PRO A 20 3.11 7.21 10.63
CA PRO A 20 2.65 8.11 11.69
C PRO A 20 1.37 8.87 11.32
N ILE A 21 1.15 9.18 10.04
CA ILE A 21 -0.09 9.86 9.61
C ILE A 21 -1.29 8.94 9.86
N LEU A 22 -1.16 7.65 9.53
CA LEU A 22 -2.25 6.70 9.62
C LEU A 22 -2.50 6.21 11.05
N SER A 23 -1.49 6.24 11.93
CA SER A 23 -1.66 5.84 13.35
C SER A 23 -2.66 6.72 14.10
N ASP A 24 -2.79 7.98 13.69
CA ASP A 24 -3.64 8.97 14.36
C ASP A 24 -5.08 8.99 13.81
N ILE A 25 -5.35 8.21 12.75
CA ILE A 25 -6.67 8.13 12.11
C ILE A 25 -7.55 7.10 12.83
N SER A 26 -8.49 7.56 13.66
CA SER A 26 -9.61 6.74 14.14
C SER A 26 -10.74 6.59 13.12
N ASP A 27 -11.69 5.68 13.38
CA ASP A 27 -12.88 5.44 12.55
C ASP A 27 -13.71 6.71 12.29
N THR A 28 -13.77 7.63 13.26
CA THR A 28 -14.47 8.91 13.15
C THR A 28 -13.89 9.82 12.07
N HIS A 29 -12.62 9.64 11.71
CA HIS A 29 -11.96 10.44 10.67
C HIS A 29 -12.18 9.87 9.26
N LEU A 30 -12.55 8.59 9.12
CA LEU A 30 -12.60 7.93 7.80
C LEU A 30 -13.55 8.63 6.82
N GLY A 31 -14.63 9.23 7.32
CA GLY A 31 -15.60 9.97 6.51
C GLY A 31 -15.19 11.39 6.13
N TRP A 32 -14.11 11.93 6.72
CA TRP A 32 -13.65 13.29 6.42
C TRP A 32 -13.14 13.39 4.98
N ARG A 33 -13.50 14.49 4.31
CA ARG A 33 -13.06 14.83 2.95
C ARG A 33 -12.66 16.31 2.86
N PRO A 34 -11.65 16.66 2.05
CA PRO A 34 -11.20 18.04 1.92
C PRO A 34 -12.14 18.91 1.07
N ALA A 35 -12.97 18.30 0.22
CA ALA A 35 -13.96 18.96 -0.63
C ALA A 35 -15.13 18.00 -0.91
N PRO A 36 -16.33 18.47 -1.28
CA PRO A 36 -17.53 17.64 -1.44
C PRO A 36 -17.35 16.42 -2.36
N GLU A 37 -16.65 16.60 -3.49
CA GLU A 37 -16.43 15.56 -4.51
C GLU A 37 -15.11 14.78 -4.32
N ALA A 38 -14.28 15.18 -3.35
CA ALA A 38 -13.04 14.51 -3.07
C ALA A 38 -13.29 13.17 -2.35
N ARG A 39 -12.37 12.22 -2.56
CA ARG A 39 -12.36 10.97 -1.80
C ARG A 39 -12.17 11.27 -0.32
N ASN A 40 -12.94 10.62 0.53
CA ASN A 40 -12.71 10.64 1.97
C ASN A 40 -11.46 9.82 2.35
N ILE A 41 -11.03 9.92 3.60
CA ILE A 41 -9.84 9.22 4.11
C ILE A 41 -9.95 7.70 3.90
N GLY A 42 -11.10 7.09 4.24
CA GLY A 42 -11.30 5.65 4.07
C GLY A 42 -11.21 5.20 2.61
N GLU A 43 -11.79 5.97 1.69
CA GLU A 43 -11.70 5.75 0.24
C GLU A 43 -10.26 5.87 -0.27
N GLN A 44 -9.48 6.83 0.23
CA GLN A 44 -8.07 6.97 -0.13
C GLN A 44 -7.24 5.78 0.38
N MET A 45 -7.43 5.35 1.64
CA MET A 45 -6.72 4.19 2.18
C MET A 45 -7.05 2.91 1.39
N ARG A 46 -8.34 2.66 1.12
CA ARG A 46 -8.78 1.52 0.27
C ARG A 46 -8.19 1.61 -1.12
N HIS A 47 -8.13 2.80 -1.71
CA HIS A 47 -7.55 3.00 -3.03
C HIS A 47 -6.08 2.59 -3.07
N LEU A 48 -5.27 3.00 -2.09
CA LEU A 48 -3.86 2.62 -2.00
C LEU A 48 -3.70 1.08 -1.95
N ILE A 49 -4.45 0.42 -1.06
CA ILE A 49 -4.47 -1.04 -0.94
C ILE A 49 -4.82 -1.71 -2.27
N ARG A 50 -5.91 -1.25 -2.91
CA ARG A 50 -6.41 -1.84 -4.16
C ARG A 50 -5.47 -1.62 -5.34
N VAL A 51 -4.83 -0.46 -5.42
CA VAL A 51 -3.84 -0.16 -6.49
C VAL A 51 -2.62 -1.06 -6.35
N ASP A 52 -2.09 -1.22 -5.14
CA ASP A 52 -0.97 -2.11 -4.88
C ASP A 52 -1.30 -3.56 -5.23
N LEU A 53 -2.46 -4.06 -4.78
CA LEU A 53 -2.96 -5.39 -5.15
C LEU A 53 -3.15 -5.54 -6.67
N TRP A 54 -3.65 -4.50 -7.33
CA TRP A 54 -3.84 -4.52 -8.78
C TRP A 54 -2.51 -4.60 -9.52
N TYR A 55 -1.50 -3.81 -9.17
CA TYR A 55 -0.18 -3.86 -9.79
C TYR A 55 0.50 -5.23 -9.59
N LEU A 56 0.41 -5.80 -8.39
CA LEU A 56 0.91 -7.16 -8.13
C LEU A 56 0.28 -8.18 -9.08
N ARG A 57 -1.04 -8.11 -9.28
CA ARG A 57 -1.75 -8.98 -10.24
C ARG A 57 -1.34 -8.74 -11.68
N GLN A 58 -1.11 -7.48 -12.09
CA GLN A 58 -0.62 -7.17 -13.44
C GLN A 58 0.78 -7.75 -13.70
N MET A 59 1.59 -7.91 -12.66
CA MET A 59 2.91 -8.54 -12.73
C MET A 59 2.85 -10.07 -12.62
N GLY A 60 1.65 -10.67 -12.58
CA GLY A 60 1.46 -12.12 -12.50
C GLY A 60 1.57 -12.71 -11.09
N PHE A 61 1.64 -11.87 -10.04
CA PHE A 61 1.56 -12.34 -8.67
C PHE A 61 0.11 -12.54 -8.23
N ASP A 62 -0.12 -13.51 -7.35
CA ASP A 62 -1.41 -13.74 -6.71
C ASP A 62 -1.35 -13.31 -5.23
N PRO A 63 -1.47 -12.00 -4.93
CA PRO A 63 -1.44 -11.55 -3.56
C PRO A 63 -2.69 -12.06 -2.82
N PRO A 64 -2.58 -12.38 -1.51
CA PRO A 64 -3.74 -12.71 -0.70
C PRO A 64 -4.83 -11.64 -0.81
N SER A 65 -6.10 -12.03 -0.72
CA SER A 65 -7.22 -11.08 -0.72
C SER A 65 -7.19 -10.23 0.55
N LEU A 66 -6.51 -9.09 0.47
CA LEU A 66 -6.29 -8.16 1.57
C LEU A 66 -7.19 -6.91 1.48
N ASP A 67 -8.16 -6.89 0.56
CA ASP A 67 -9.16 -5.81 0.51
C ASP A 67 -10.10 -5.92 1.71
N PRO A 68 -10.07 -4.95 2.65
CA PRO A 68 -10.87 -5.04 3.86
C PRO A 68 -12.34 -4.64 3.64
N GLY A 69 -12.70 -4.20 2.43
CA GLY A 69 -14.07 -3.82 2.07
C GLY A 69 -14.46 -2.40 2.49
N GLU A 70 -15.64 -1.96 2.07
CA GLU A 70 -16.09 -0.57 2.21
C GLU A 70 -16.33 -0.13 3.66
N ASN A 71 -16.72 -1.08 4.52
CA ASN A 71 -17.10 -0.83 5.93
C ASN A 71 -15.97 -1.18 6.92
N ALA A 72 -14.73 -1.28 6.44
CA ALA A 72 -13.58 -1.60 7.28
C ALA A 72 -13.31 -0.50 8.32
N SER A 73 -12.91 -0.93 9.53
CA SER A 73 -12.37 -0.01 10.54
C SER A 73 -11.03 0.57 10.10
N ALA A 74 -10.62 1.69 10.70
CA ALA A 74 -9.32 2.31 10.47
C ALA A 74 -8.17 1.35 10.83
N GLU A 75 -8.36 0.52 11.86
CA GLU A 75 -7.40 -0.54 12.21
C GLU A 75 -7.29 -1.60 11.12
N ALA A 76 -8.42 -2.09 10.59
CA ALA A 76 -8.42 -3.06 9.50
C ALA A 76 -7.76 -2.49 8.23
N LEU A 77 -8.04 -1.22 7.90
CA LEU A 77 -7.42 -0.52 6.79
C LEU A 77 -5.89 -0.36 6.98
N ARG A 78 -5.44 0.06 8.17
CA ARG A 78 -4.01 0.15 8.50
C ARG A 78 -3.32 -1.20 8.40
N HIS A 79 -3.92 -2.23 8.98
CA HIS A 79 -3.39 -3.58 8.96
C HIS A 79 -3.24 -4.06 7.50
N ALA A 80 -4.31 -3.98 6.71
CA ALA A 80 -4.29 -4.36 5.29
C ALA A 80 -3.20 -3.62 4.50
N LEU A 81 -3.09 -2.30 4.66
CA LEU A 81 -2.06 -1.51 3.99
C LEU A 81 -0.65 -1.94 4.42
N SER A 82 -0.40 -2.10 5.71
CA SER A 82 0.89 -2.56 6.22
C SER A 82 1.24 -3.96 5.70
N THR A 83 0.27 -4.87 5.62
CA THR A 83 0.48 -6.22 5.09
C THR A 83 0.82 -6.20 3.61
N VAL A 84 0.06 -5.48 2.79
CA VAL A 84 0.33 -5.34 1.35
C VAL A 84 1.70 -4.72 1.12
N GLN A 85 2.02 -3.66 1.86
CA GLN A 85 3.30 -2.98 1.70
C GLN A 85 4.49 -3.84 2.13
N GLY A 86 4.34 -4.63 3.18
CA GLY A 86 5.33 -5.61 3.60
C GLY A 86 5.53 -6.72 2.57
N TYR A 87 4.45 -7.20 1.97
CA TYR A 87 4.50 -8.18 0.87
C TYR A 87 5.30 -7.63 -0.33
N ILE A 88 4.97 -6.42 -0.80
CA ILE A 88 5.69 -5.77 -1.91
C ILE A 88 7.18 -5.63 -1.58
N ARG A 89 7.51 -5.15 -0.38
CA ARG A 89 8.91 -4.96 0.02
C ARG A 89 9.68 -6.28 0.00
N ASN A 90 9.09 -7.35 0.54
CA ASN A 90 9.72 -8.68 0.58
C ASN A 90 9.86 -9.26 -0.83
N LEU A 91 8.87 -9.05 -1.69
CA LEU A 91 8.92 -9.45 -3.08
C LEU A 91 10.08 -8.78 -3.81
N VAL A 92 10.18 -7.44 -3.75
CA VAL A 92 11.28 -6.69 -4.37
C VAL A 92 12.63 -7.16 -3.82
N ALA A 93 12.73 -7.42 -2.50
CA ALA A 93 13.96 -7.93 -1.88
C ALA A 93 14.35 -9.35 -2.34
N SER A 94 13.40 -10.15 -2.82
CA SER A 94 13.66 -11.46 -3.38
C SER A 94 14.04 -11.44 -4.86
N CYS A 95 13.77 -10.34 -5.56
CA CYS A 95 14.11 -10.19 -6.97
C CYS A 95 15.61 -9.95 -7.19
N ASN A 96 16.14 -10.54 -8.26
CA ASN A 96 17.46 -10.21 -8.77
C ASN A 96 17.42 -9.00 -9.74
N ASP A 97 18.58 -8.40 -10.01
CA ASP A 97 18.66 -7.19 -10.86
C ASP A 97 18.21 -7.42 -12.32
N GLN A 98 18.19 -8.67 -12.83
CA GLN A 98 17.73 -9.00 -14.19
C GLN A 98 16.21 -9.06 -14.31
N GLU A 99 15.53 -9.59 -13.29
CA GLU A 99 14.06 -9.64 -13.21
C GLU A 99 13.46 -8.22 -13.20
N LEU A 100 14.19 -7.26 -12.63
CA LEU A 100 13.81 -5.83 -12.58
C LEU A 100 14.02 -5.08 -13.91
N THR A 101 14.54 -5.72 -14.96
CA THR A 101 14.80 -5.09 -16.28
C THR A 101 13.88 -5.55 -17.41
N GLN A 102 13.09 -6.60 -17.19
CA GLN A 102 12.27 -7.21 -18.25
C GLN A 102 10.78 -6.83 -18.15
N ALA A 103 10.42 -5.93 -17.23
CA ALA A 103 9.08 -5.38 -17.05
C ALA A 103 8.91 -4.06 -17.81
#